data_AF-A0A7J3Z9P5-F1
#
_entry.id   AF-A0A7J3Z9P5-F1
#
_cell.length_a   1.000
_cell.length_b   1.000
_cell.length_c   1.000
_cell.angle_alpha   90.00
_cell.angle_beta   90.00
_cell.angle_gamma   90.00
#
_symmetry.space_group_name_H-M   'P 1'
#
loop_
_entity.id
_entity.type
_entity.pdbx_description
1 polymer ?
#
loop_
_entity_poly.entity_id
_entity_poly.type
_entity_poly.pdbx_seq_one_letter_code
_entity_poly.pdbx_strand_id
1 'polypeptide(L)'
;MAGGGSHSKEFRKKMKKIRRLKEKLKSYAEHALDLTGLLDDSRDLIEQVREKLEEVLREGEVITEVITLSGKRFNAKDILEFINSAPQHQIEMFREYLARELARRKKLLEDMKRIAREIERYTEELGVYVPFDIIDYDKICFEKDECYFLFKVEIGGSRYLDEYRGSIEDLIELFKEVVAQEAKKMLRLISHAKRERSRVARELIGFKEMLEEIERHIYGTAILTISGTKLSRPRSWGRIPGEIVEAFGMGLDRDEDMETIKWNARRLKDGFIVYGANPHLWPDFYTWFKESLLQSRVLTILLRSFRSEIDEITGLPIKEIRGYIARIEGHHLKFTQLSARELLEAYTKDPKTGKPLEPEPAVIFCGPNDEKIYSTALYK
;
A
#
# COMPACT_ATOMS: atom_id res chain seq x y z
N MET A 1 -5.15 63.38 34.37
CA MET A 1 -5.68 62.13 33.76
C MET A 1 -4.69 61.64 32.70
N ALA A 2 -3.78 60.75 33.05
CA ALA A 2 -2.85 60.12 32.12
C ALA A 2 -2.60 58.68 32.59
N GLY A 3 -3.19 57.69 31.92
CA GLY A 3 -3.13 56.30 32.38
C GLY A 3 -3.57 55.22 31.37
N GLY A 4 -3.66 55.52 30.06
CA GLY A 4 -4.24 54.59 29.07
C GLY A 4 -3.27 53.86 28.13
N GLY A 5 -1.99 54.25 28.07
CA GLY A 5 -1.06 53.79 27.01
C GLY A 5 -0.28 52.49 27.28
N SER A 6 -0.05 52.14 28.55
CA SER A 6 0.79 51.00 28.94
C SER A 6 0.06 49.66 28.83
N HIS A 7 -1.20 49.61 29.27
CA HIS A 7 -2.03 48.40 29.24
C HIS A 7 -2.32 47.88 27.82
N SER A 8 -2.46 48.77 26.84
CA SER A 8 -2.73 48.39 25.44
C SER A 8 -1.53 47.67 24.77
N LYS A 9 -0.30 48.11 25.06
CA LYS A 9 0.92 47.45 24.54
C LYS A 9 1.18 46.11 25.22
N GLU A 10 0.93 46.02 26.53
CA GLU A 10 1.10 44.77 27.29
C GLU A 10 0.06 43.71 26.88
N PHE A 11 -1.20 44.13 26.68
CA PHE A 11 -2.26 43.27 26.16
C PHE A 11 -1.93 42.73 24.76
N ARG A 12 -1.48 43.58 23.83
CA ARG A 12 -1.03 43.14 22.49
C ARG A 12 0.13 42.14 22.54
N LYS A 13 1.09 42.34 23.45
CA LYS A 13 2.21 41.38 23.66
C LYS A 13 1.71 40.04 24.20
N LYS A 14 0.79 40.04 25.17
CA LYS A 14 0.16 38.81 25.70
C LYS A 14 -0.63 38.06 24.62
N MET A 15 -1.43 38.76 23.84
CA MET A 15 -2.19 38.17 22.71
C MET A 15 -1.27 37.55 21.65
N LYS A 16 -0.15 38.22 21.30
CA LYS A 16 0.84 37.67 20.37
C LYS A 16 1.52 36.42 20.91
N LYS A 17 1.80 36.34 22.22
CA LYS A 17 2.34 35.13 22.86
C LYS A 17 1.33 33.98 22.83
N ILE A 18 0.06 34.24 23.14
CA ILE A 18 -1.01 33.23 23.11
C ILE A 18 -1.20 32.68 21.69
N ARG A 19 -1.24 33.57 20.67
CA ARG A 19 -1.37 33.14 19.27
C ARG A 19 -0.23 32.21 18.83
N ARG A 20 1.01 32.56 19.18
CA ARG A 20 2.19 31.72 18.89
C ARG A 20 2.16 30.38 19.60
N LEU A 21 1.68 30.35 20.85
CA LEU A 21 1.50 29.08 21.57
C LEU A 21 0.46 28.22 20.87
N LYS A 22 -0.70 28.78 20.50
CA LYS A 22 -1.75 28.08 19.76
C LYS A 22 -1.26 27.50 18.42
N GLU A 23 -0.54 28.29 17.63
CA GLU A 23 0.07 27.83 16.37
C GLU A 23 1.07 26.68 16.63
N LYS A 24 1.93 26.82 17.65
CA LYS A 24 2.88 25.77 18.05
C LYS A 24 2.17 24.47 18.43
N LEU A 25 1.16 24.54 19.29
CA LEU A 25 0.41 23.36 19.74
C LEU A 25 -0.35 22.69 18.60
N LYS A 26 -0.88 23.46 17.64
CA LYS A 26 -1.49 22.91 16.43
C LYS A 26 -0.47 22.10 15.61
N SER A 27 0.70 22.68 15.32
CA SER A 27 1.75 21.97 14.57
C SER A 27 2.29 20.75 15.33
N TYR A 28 2.35 20.82 16.67
CA TYR A 28 2.72 19.67 17.49
C TYR A 28 1.69 18.54 17.36
N ALA A 29 0.39 18.86 17.34
CA ALA A 29 -0.67 17.87 17.24
C ALA A 29 -0.69 17.20 15.86
N GLU A 30 -0.52 17.99 14.80
CA GLU A 30 -0.38 17.49 13.42
C GLU A 30 0.80 16.52 13.31
N HIS A 31 2.00 16.96 13.72
CA HIS A 31 3.20 16.14 13.60
C HIS A 31 3.18 14.91 14.51
N ALA A 32 2.63 15.02 15.72
CA ALA A 32 2.45 13.87 16.60
C ALA A 32 1.61 12.79 15.90
N LEU A 33 0.47 13.16 15.31
CA LEU A 33 -0.39 12.21 14.61
C LEU A 33 0.20 11.70 13.29
N ASP A 34 1.11 12.44 12.64
CA ASP A 34 1.87 11.95 11.49
C ASP A 34 2.79 10.78 11.87
N LEU A 35 3.39 10.85 13.06
CA LEU A 35 4.26 9.80 13.59
C LEU A 35 3.46 8.65 14.22
N THR A 36 2.39 8.96 14.95
CA THR A 36 1.66 7.97 15.76
C THR A 36 0.49 7.31 15.04
N GLY A 37 0.05 7.86 13.91
CA GLY A 37 -1.18 7.47 13.22
C GLY A 37 -2.45 7.79 14.04
N LEU A 38 -3.56 7.10 13.71
CA LEU A 38 -4.82 7.24 14.44
C LEU A 38 -4.70 6.69 15.86
N LEU A 39 -5.35 7.37 16.81
CA LEU A 39 -5.39 7.03 18.23
C LEU A 39 -6.78 6.55 18.66
N ASP A 40 -6.83 5.82 19.76
CA ASP A 40 -8.06 5.34 20.38
C ASP A 40 -8.66 6.44 21.28
N ASP A 41 -9.86 6.91 20.94
CA ASP A 41 -10.55 7.98 21.69
C ASP A 41 -11.01 7.52 23.08
N SER A 42 -11.03 6.21 23.36
CA SER A 42 -11.43 5.65 24.66
C SER A 42 -10.32 5.69 25.71
N ARG A 43 -9.08 6.02 25.30
CA ARG A 43 -7.89 6.10 26.17
C ARG A 43 -7.38 7.53 26.25
N ASP A 44 -6.50 7.80 27.22
CA ASP A 44 -5.87 9.13 27.33
C ASP A 44 -5.01 9.41 26.09
N LEU A 45 -5.40 10.42 25.31
CA LEU A 45 -4.71 10.77 24.07
C LEU A 45 -3.28 11.24 24.31
N ILE A 46 -3.01 11.89 25.45
CA ILE A 46 -1.66 12.39 25.78
C ILE A 46 -0.74 11.21 26.10
N GLU A 47 -1.24 10.24 26.86
CA GLU A 47 -0.45 9.06 27.22
C GLU A 47 -0.14 8.21 25.99
N GLN A 48 -1.13 7.99 25.11
CA GLN A 48 -0.91 7.26 23.85
C GLN A 48 0.14 7.94 22.96
N VAL A 49 0.10 9.28 22.85
CA VAL A 49 1.12 10.01 22.09
C VAL A 49 2.49 9.88 22.75
N ARG A 50 2.57 9.95 24.09
CA ARG A 50 3.84 9.75 24.81
C ARG A 50 4.42 8.37 24.52
N GLU A 51 3.65 7.31 24.76
CA GLU A 51 4.08 5.91 24.57
C GLU A 51 4.59 5.66 23.15
N LYS A 52 3.83 6.09 22.14
CA LYS A 52 4.21 5.91 20.72
C LYS A 52 5.41 6.76 20.31
N LEU A 53 5.53 8.00 20.79
CA LEU A 53 6.73 8.81 20.50
C LEU A 53 7.98 8.21 21.17
N GLU A 54 7.85 7.63 22.36
CA GLU A 54 8.95 6.91 23.01
C GLU A 54 9.34 5.63 22.27
N GLU A 55 8.39 4.96 21.63
CA GLU A 55 8.64 3.81 20.74
C GLU A 55 9.40 4.23 19.49
N VAL A 56 8.89 5.21 18.74
CA VAL A 56 9.53 5.77 17.53
C VAL A 56 10.97 6.23 17.81
N LEU A 57 11.21 6.87 18.96
CA LEU A 57 12.54 7.33 19.36
C LEU A 57 13.49 6.19 19.77
N ARG A 58 12.96 5.06 20.26
CA ARG A 58 13.75 3.87 20.62
C ARG A 58 14.18 3.08 19.38
N GLU A 59 13.31 3.00 18.39
CA GLU A 59 13.56 2.25 17.14
C GLU A 59 14.56 2.95 16.21
N GLY A 60 14.90 4.22 16.49
CA GLY A 60 15.89 4.96 15.72
C GLY A 60 15.40 5.34 14.32
N GLU A 61 14.09 5.36 14.10
CA GLU A 61 13.49 5.85 12.85
C GLU A 61 13.94 7.29 12.57
N VAL A 62 14.03 7.65 11.29
CA VAL A 62 14.51 8.96 10.83
C VAL A 62 13.63 10.05 11.44
N ILE A 63 14.15 10.74 12.47
CA ILE A 63 13.48 11.84 13.14
C ILE A 63 13.39 13.02 12.15
N THR A 64 12.24 13.18 11.51
CA THR A 64 11.99 14.26 10.56
C THR A 64 11.81 15.58 11.31
N GLU A 65 12.63 16.59 10.99
CA GLU A 65 12.44 17.96 11.49
C GLU A 65 11.30 18.64 10.74
N VAL A 66 10.33 19.18 11.47
CA VAL A 66 9.24 20.00 10.91
C VAL A 66 9.59 21.47 11.02
N ILE A 67 9.53 22.18 9.89
CA ILE A 67 9.70 23.64 9.85
C ILE A 67 8.32 24.28 9.93
N THR A 68 8.04 24.99 11.02
CA THR A 68 6.82 25.81 11.15
C THR A 68 6.82 26.97 10.16
N LEU A 69 5.65 27.54 9.86
CA LEU A 69 5.51 28.80 9.12
C LEU A 69 6.32 29.97 9.71
N SER A 70 6.72 29.87 10.97
CA SER A 70 7.59 30.85 11.66
C SER A 70 9.09 30.62 11.46
N GLY A 71 9.49 29.61 10.67
CA GLY A 71 10.89 29.20 10.46
C GLY A 71 11.50 28.41 11.62
N LYS A 72 10.74 28.18 12.70
CA LYS A 72 11.19 27.33 13.82
C LYS A 72 11.09 25.87 13.46
N ARG A 73 12.14 25.12 13.79
CA ARG A 73 12.19 23.67 13.66
C ARG A 73 11.82 23.00 14.97
N PHE A 74 11.11 21.89 14.87
CA PHE A 74 10.86 20.98 16.00
C PHE A 74 10.78 19.54 15.48
N ASN A 75 10.92 18.58 16.37
CA ASN A 75 10.84 17.16 16.07
C ASN A 75 10.10 16.38 17.18
N ALA A 76 10.05 15.06 17.05
CA ALA A 76 9.43 14.16 18.02
C ALA A 76 9.92 14.37 19.47
N LYS A 77 11.21 14.64 19.69
CA LYS A 77 11.79 14.89 21.02
C LYS A 77 11.25 16.17 21.62
N ASP A 78 11.11 17.23 20.83
CA ASP A 78 10.57 18.52 21.30
C ASP A 78 9.09 18.41 21.71
N ILE A 79 8.33 17.51 21.09
CA ILE A 79 6.95 17.21 21.48
C ILE A 79 6.94 16.42 22.78
N LEU A 80 7.77 15.38 22.89
CA LEU A 80 7.87 14.55 24.10
C LEU A 80 8.33 15.37 25.31
N GLU A 81 9.34 16.23 25.15
CA GLU A 81 9.79 17.16 26.19
C GLU A 81 8.66 18.11 26.61
N PHE A 82 7.89 18.63 25.65
CA PHE A 82 6.72 19.45 25.95
C PHE A 82 5.68 18.67 26.77
N ILE A 83 5.35 17.43 26.38
CA ILE A 83 4.38 16.60 27.11
C ILE A 83 4.84 16.35 28.56
N ASN A 84 6.13 16.20 28.79
CA ASN A 84 6.69 15.86 30.10
C ASN A 84 6.92 17.08 31.01
N SER A 85 7.09 18.28 30.46
CA SER A 85 7.51 19.47 31.22
C SER A 85 6.54 20.64 31.17
N ALA A 86 5.57 20.66 30.26
CA ALA A 86 4.68 21.80 30.10
C ALA A 86 3.68 21.93 31.27
N PRO A 87 3.27 23.17 31.61
CA PRO A 87 2.22 23.39 32.60
C PRO A 87 0.92 22.71 32.20
N GLN A 88 0.14 22.24 33.18
CA GLN A 88 -1.11 21.51 32.98
C GLN A 88 -2.08 22.18 31.99
N HIS A 89 -2.26 23.50 32.07
CA HIS A 89 -3.13 24.24 31.15
C HIS A 89 -2.67 24.17 29.68
N GLN A 90 -1.37 24.03 29.42
CA GLN A 90 -0.84 23.86 28.05
C GLN A 90 -1.02 22.44 27.55
N ILE A 91 -0.91 21.44 28.44
CA ILE A 91 -1.22 20.03 28.14
C ILE A 91 -2.69 19.88 27.79
N GLU A 92 -3.59 20.54 28.53
CA GLU A 92 -5.03 20.55 28.23
C GLU A 92 -5.32 21.21 26.87
N MET A 93 -4.70 22.36 26.57
CA MET A 93 -4.80 22.98 25.25
C MET A 93 -4.28 22.06 24.14
N PHE A 94 -3.15 21.37 24.37
CA PHE A 94 -2.59 20.43 23.41
C PHE A 94 -3.52 19.23 23.18
N ARG A 95 -4.12 18.69 24.26
CA ARG A 95 -5.14 17.63 24.19
C ARG A 95 -6.33 18.04 23.33
N GLU A 96 -6.82 19.28 23.46
CA GLU A 96 -7.89 19.81 22.60
C GLU A 96 -7.48 19.88 21.12
N TYR A 97 -6.25 20.35 20.83
CA TYR A 97 -5.74 20.39 19.45
C TYR A 97 -5.60 18.98 18.85
N LEU A 98 -5.09 18.05 19.64
CA LEU A 98 -4.95 16.65 19.26
C LEU A 98 -6.31 16.01 18.96
N ALA A 99 -7.30 16.20 19.82
CA ALA A 99 -8.66 15.70 19.60
C ALA A 99 -9.31 16.29 18.34
N ARG A 100 -9.13 17.60 18.08
CA ARG A 100 -9.63 18.25 16.86
C ARG A 100 -8.98 17.73 15.59
N GLU A 101 -7.65 17.56 15.60
CA GLU A 101 -6.92 17.03 14.45
C GLU A 101 -7.24 15.56 14.21
N LEU A 102 -7.38 14.76 15.27
CA LEU A 102 -7.81 13.37 15.17
C LEU A 102 -9.21 13.25 14.56
N ALA A 103 -10.16 14.09 15.01
CA ALA A 103 -11.50 14.16 14.42
C ALA A 103 -11.46 14.58 12.95
N ARG A 104 -10.58 15.53 12.57
CA ARG A 104 -10.36 15.92 11.16
C ARG A 104 -9.89 14.73 10.33
N ARG A 105 -8.85 14.00 10.77
CA ARG A 105 -8.30 12.83 10.07
C ARG A 105 -9.29 11.70 9.92
N LYS A 106 -10.10 11.43 10.97
CA LYS A 106 -11.19 10.44 10.90
C LYS A 106 -12.20 10.82 9.82
N LYS A 107 -12.61 12.08 9.76
CA LYS A 107 -13.52 12.58 8.73
C LYS A 107 -12.93 12.48 7.31
N LEU A 108 -11.64 12.80 7.14
CA LEU A 108 -10.95 12.63 5.86
C LEU A 108 -10.93 11.16 5.42
N LEU A 109 -10.65 10.24 6.35
CA LEU A 109 -10.66 8.81 6.07
C LEU A 109 -12.07 8.30 5.70
N GLU A 110 -13.11 8.80 6.37
CA GLU A 110 -14.51 8.52 6.02
C GLU A 110 -14.87 9.00 4.62
N ASP A 111 -14.44 10.20 4.25
CA ASP A 111 -14.61 10.74 2.89
C ASP A 111 -13.89 9.86 1.86
N MET A 112 -12.62 9.51 2.08
CA MET A 112 -11.86 8.65 1.18
C MET A 112 -12.55 7.29 0.99
N LYS A 113 -13.03 6.67 2.08
CA LYS A 113 -13.80 5.43 2.03
C LYS A 113 -15.13 5.60 1.29
N ARG A 114 -15.78 6.75 1.41
CA ARG A 114 -17.01 7.07 0.67
C ARG A 114 -16.71 7.19 -0.82
N ILE A 115 -15.71 7.98 -1.20
CA ILE A 115 -15.29 8.17 -2.59
C ILE A 115 -14.92 6.82 -3.21
N ALA A 116 -14.03 6.05 -2.58
CA ALA A 116 -13.59 4.76 -3.07
C ALA A 116 -14.76 3.79 -3.31
N ARG A 117 -15.73 3.72 -2.38
CA ARG A 117 -16.94 2.88 -2.54
C ARG A 117 -17.83 3.31 -3.69
N GLU A 118 -18.03 4.62 -3.88
CA GLU A 118 -18.86 5.13 -4.97
C GLU A 118 -18.18 4.93 -6.33
N ILE A 119 -16.86 5.12 -6.41
CA ILE A 119 -16.09 4.84 -7.63
C ILE A 119 -16.04 3.35 -7.93
N GLU A 120 -15.88 2.50 -6.92
CA GLU A 120 -15.97 1.05 -7.09
C GLU A 120 -17.33 0.67 -7.66
N ARG A 121 -18.44 1.08 -7.03
CA ARG A 121 -19.80 0.82 -7.53
C ARG A 121 -19.99 1.28 -8.98
N TYR A 122 -19.54 2.49 -9.31
CA TYR A 122 -19.62 2.99 -10.69
C TYR A 122 -18.81 2.14 -11.69
N THR A 123 -17.61 1.72 -11.29
CA THR A 123 -16.75 0.83 -12.08
C THR A 123 -17.41 -0.54 -12.29
N GLU A 124 -18.13 -1.04 -11.28
CA GLU A 124 -18.93 -2.26 -11.37
C GLU A 124 -20.09 -2.12 -12.38
N GLU A 125 -20.81 -1.00 -12.36
CA GLU A 125 -21.90 -0.69 -13.30
C GLU A 125 -21.40 -0.58 -14.74
N LEU A 126 -20.20 -0.02 -14.94
CA LEU A 126 -19.53 0.02 -16.25
C LEU A 126 -19.12 -1.36 -16.77
N GLY A 127 -19.06 -2.38 -15.91
CA GLY A 127 -18.63 -3.73 -16.28
C GLY A 127 -17.14 -3.84 -16.65
N VAL A 128 -16.33 -2.84 -16.30
CA VAL A 128 -14.89 -2.78 -16.57
C VAL A 128 -14.17 -2.55 -15.26
N TYR A 129 -13.05 -3.22 -15.03
CA TYR A 129 -12.21 -2.90 -13.88
C TYR A 129 -11.27 -1.74 -14.21
N VAL A 130 -11.38 -0.65 -13.45
CA VAL A 130 -10.47 0.50 -13.46
C VAL A 130 -9.86 0.61 -12.06
N PRO A 131 -8.55 0.36 -11.88
CA PRO A 131 -7.90 0.62 -10.60
C PRO A 131 -8.10 2.08 -10.19
N PHE A 132 -8.48 2.29 -8.93
CA PHE A 132 -8.66 3.60 -8.31
C PHE A 132 -8.05 3.55 -6.91
N ASP A 133 -7.13 4.46 -6.62
CA ASP A 133 -6.52 4.60 -5.30
C ASP A 133 -6.30 6.07 -4.94
N ILE A 134 -6.54 6.41 -3.68
CA ILE A 134 -6.31 7.76 -3.15
C ILE A 134 -5.03 7.72 -2.34
N ILE A 135 -3.95 8.28 -2.89
CA ILE A 135 -2.62 8.30 -2.28
C ILE A 135 -2.54 9.39 -1.22
N ASP A 136 -3.10 10.57 -1.50
CA ASP A 136 -3.11 11.71 -0.59
C ASP A 136 -4.42 12.49 -0.76
N TYR A 137 -4.95 13.03 0.33
CA TYR A 137 -6.25 13.70 0.35
C TYR A 137 -6.36 14.64 1.56
N ASP A 138 -6.61 15.92 1.28
CA ASP A 138 -6.97 16.91 2.28
C ASP A 138 -8.12 17.80 1.76
N LYS A 139 -8.82 18.49 2.68
CA LYS A 139 -9.84 19.47 2.34
C LYS A 139 -9.90 20.64 3.30
N ILE A 140 -10.24 21.80 2.75
CA ILE A 140 -10.48 23.05 3.47
C ILE A 140 -11.87 23.54 3.12
N CYS A 141 -12.78 23.59 4.10
CA CYS A 141 -14.16 24.03 3.87
C CYS A 141 -14.36 25.46 4.40
N PHE A 142 -14.96 26.33 3.58
CA PHE A 142 -15.10 27.75 3.87
C PHE A 142 -16.54 28.12 4.31
N GLU A 143 -17.57 27.52 3.69
CA GLU A 143 -18.99 27.65 4.03
C GLU A 143 -19.72 26.30 3.89
N LYS A 144 -21.00 26.20 4.31
CA LYS A 144 -21.67 24.95 4.74
C LYS A 144 -21.51 23.72 3.83
N ASP A 145 -21.33 23.88 2.52
CA ASP A 145 -21.16 22.75 1.59
C ASP A 145 -20.04 22.95 0.54
N GLU A 146 -19.27 24.04 0.61
CA GLU A 146 -18.20 24.30 -0.36
C GLU A 146 -16.82 24.06 0.27
N CYS A 147 -16.14 23.05 -0.26
CA CYS A 147 -14.79 22.68 0.15
C CYS A 147 -13.82 22.81 -1.02
N TYR A 148 -12.58 23.07 -0.66
CA TYR A 148 -11.43 22.99 -1.54
C TYR A 148 -10.66 21.73 -1.19
N PHE A 149 -10.62 20.80 -2.14
CA PHE A 149 -9.98 19.50 -2.02
C PHE A 149 -8.60 19.55 -2.66
N LEU A 150 -7.64 18.93 -1.99
CA LEU A 150 -6.29 18.70 -2.48
C LEU A 150 -6.10 17.19 -2.50
N PHE A 151 -5.77 16.62 -3.65
CA PHE A 151 -5.66 15.17 -3.74
C PHE A 151 -4.57 14.70 -4.69
N LYS A 152 -4.05 13.53 -4.36
CA LYS A 152 -3.22 12.71 -5.23
C LYS A 152 -3.90 11.37 -5.41
N VAL A 153 -4.30 11.04 -6.63
CA VAL A 153 -5.02 9.80 -6.94
C VAL A 153 -4.38 9.05 -8.09
N GLU A 154 -4.49 7.73 -8.08
CA GLU A 154 -4.16 6.84 -9.19
C GLU A 154 -5.44 6.30 -9.82
N ILE A 155 -5.61 6.50 -11.14
CA ILE A 155 -6.78 6.03 -11.89
C ILE A 155 -6.31 5.36 -13.19
N GLY A 156 -6.65 4.07 -13.38
CA GLY A 156 -6.33 3.32 -14.62
C GLY A 156 -4.83 3.11 -14.90
N GLY A 157 -3.92 3.55 -14.03
CA GLY A 157 -2.47 3.56 -14.25
C GLY A 157 -1.86 4.95 -14.44
N SER A 158 -2.69 6.00 -14.43
CA SER A 158 -2.27 7.40 -14.45
C SER A 158 -2.30 7.99 -13.04
N ARG A 159 -1.35 8.88 -12.73
CA ARG A 159 -1.31 9.65 -11.48
C ARG A 159 -1.83 11.06 -11.72
N TYR A 160 -2.74 11.50 -10.86
CA TYR A 160 -3.30 12.84 -10.85
C TYR A 160 -2.94 13.50 -9.53
N LEU A 161 -2.40 14.72 -9.61
CA LEU A 161 -2.18 15.60 -8.48
C LEU A 161 -2.90 16.90 -8.84
N ASP A 162 -3.98 17.20 -8.14
CA ASP A 162 -4.85 18.31 -8.51
C ASP A 162 -5.58 18.88 -7.29
N GLU A 163 -6.25 20.00 -7.55
CA GLU A 163 -7.12 20.70 -6.62
C GLU A 163 -8.52 20.85 -7.20
N TYR A 164 -9.54 20.77 -6.34
CA TYR A 164 -10.93 20.89 -6.77
C TYR A 164 -11.75 21.71 -5.79
N ARG A 165 -12.61 22.58 -6.30
CA ARG A 165 -13.53 23.40 -5.51
C ARG A 165 -14.97 22.97 -5.79
N GLY A 166 -15.68 22.53 -4.75
CA GLY A 166 -17.07 22.11 -4.87
C GLY A 166 -17.53 21.31 -3.65
N SER A 167 -18.57 20.50 -3.82
CA SER A 167 -18.99 19.50 -2.83
C SER A 167 -18.21 18.19 -2.99
N ILE A 168 -18.33 17.28 -2.02
CA ILE A 168 -17.74 15.93 -2.16
C ILE A 168 -18.48 15.12 -3.22
N GLU A 169 -19.77 15.37 -3.42
CA GLU A 169 -20.58 14.79 -4.48
C GLU A 169 -20.05 15.19 -5.85
N ASP A 170 -19.75 16.48 -6.05
CA ASP A 170 -19.18 16.96 -7.33
C ASP A 170 -17.78 16.37 -7.59
N LEU A 171 -16.96 16.21 -6.54
CA LEU A 171 -15.66 15.56 -6.64
C LEU A 171 -15.79 14.08 -7.05
N ILE A 172 -16.79 13.37 -6.51
CA ILE A 172 -17.09 11.98 -6.90
C ILE A 172 -17.49 11.92 -8.37
N GLU A 173 -18.35 12.82 -8.84
CA GLU A 173 -18.73 12.86 -10.26
C GLU A 173 -17.53 13.18 -11.16
N LEU A 174 -16.65 14.10 -10.77
CA LEU A 174 -15.38 14.35 -11.49
C LEU A 174 -14.55 13.06 -11.62
N PHE A 175 -14.37 12.31 -10.52
CA PHE A 175 -13.65 11.05 -10.58
C PHE A 175 -14.36 10.00 -11.44
N LYS A 176 -15.69 9.91 -11.43
CA LYS A 176 -16.44 9.03 -12.33
C LYS A 176 -16.20 9.38 -13.81
N GLU A 177 -16.16 10.66 -14.15
CA GLU A 177 -15.84 11.09 -15.52
C GLU A 177 -14.44 10.63 -15.96
N VAL A 178 -13.43 10.82 -15.10
CA VAL A 178 -12.06 10.35 -15.38
C VAL A 178 -12.01 8.83 -15.48
N VAL A 179 -12.69 8.12 -14.59
CA VAL A 179 -12.82 6.65 -14.62
C VAL A 179 -13.47 6.17 -15.91
N ALA A 180 -14.53 6.83 -16.39
CA ALA A 180 -15.19 6.49 -17.65
C ALA A 180 -14.26 6.67 -18.86
N GLN A 181 -13.38 7.68 -18.83
CA GLN A 181 -12.36 7.86 -19.86
C GLN A 181 -11.29 6.77 -19.80
N GLU A 182 -10.81 6.43 -18.61
CA GLU A 182 -9.81 5.38 -18.38
C GLU A 182 -10.36 3.98 -18.69
N ALA A 183 -11.65 3.72 -18.44
CA ALA A 183 -12.30 2.43 -18.73
C ALA A 183 -12.12 2.00 -20.20
N LYS A 184 -12.19 2.94 -21.14
CA LYS A 184 -11.96 2.67 -22.57
C LYS A 184 -10.53 2.20 -22.83
N LYS A 185 -9.54 2.76 -22.13
CA LYS A 185 -8.14 2.34 -22.21
C LYS A 185 -7.97 0.96 -21.56
N MET A 186 -8.62 0.72 -20.42
CA MET A 186 -8.55 -0.57 -19.71
C MET A 186 -9.07 -1.72 -20.56
N LEU A 187 -10.21 -1.54 -21.23
CA LEU A 187 -10.75 -2.54 -22.17
C LEU A 187 -9.77 -2.89 -23.30
N ARG A 188 -9.05 -1.89 -23.84
CA ARG A 188 -8.03 -2.11 -24.88
C ARG A 188 -6.84 -2.89 -24.33
N LEU A 189 -6.39 -2.58 -23.11
CA LEU A 189 -5.31 -3.27 -22.42
C LEU A 189 -5.69 -4.72 -22.09
N ILE A 190 -6.90 -4.97 -21.60
CA ILE A 190 -7.41 -6.34 -21.36
C ILE A 190 -7.46 -7.13 -22.66
N SER A 191 -7.99 -6.53 -23.73
CA SER A 191 -8.03 -7.16 -25.06
C SER A 191 -6.62 -7.48 -25.57
N HIS A 192 -5.66 -6.58 -25.34
CA HIS A 192 -4.25 -6.79 -25.68
C HIS A 192 -3.63 -7.90 -24.84
N ALA A 193 -3.87 -7.92 -23.53
CA ALA A 193 -3.41 -8.97 -22.62
C ALA A 193 -3.94 -10.35 -23.04
N LYS A 194 -5.23 -10.47 -23.39
CA LYS A 194 -5.83 -11.71 -23.92
C LYS A 194 -5.16 -12.18 -25.22
N ARG A 195 -4.82 -11.25 -26.13
CA ARG A 195 -4.06 -11.55 -27.35
C ARG A 195 -2.63 -12.00 -27.05
N GLU A 196 -1.92 -11.31 -26.16
CA GLU A 196 -0.55 -11.66 -25.77
C GLU A 196 -0.47 -13.02 -25.08
N ARG A 197 -1.41 -13.31 -24.15
CA ARG A 197 -1.58 -14.65 -23.56
C ARG A 197 -1.71 -15.71 -24.65
N SER A 198 -2.60 -15.48 -25.63
CA SER A 198 -2.86 -16.43 -26.72
C SER A 198 -1.68 -16.58 -27.68
N ARG A 199 -0.91 -15.51 -27.90
CA ARG A 199 0.31 -15.54 -28.70
C ARG A 199 1.39 -16.36 -28.00
N VAL A 200 1.68 -16.06 -26.73
CA VAL A 200 2.70 -16.79 -25.94
C VAL A 200 2.33 -18.26 -25.76
N ALA A 201 1.05 -18.58 -25.53
CA ALA A 201 0.57 -19.96 -25.45
C ALA A 201 0.80 -20.78 -26.74
N ARG A 202 0.84 -20.13 -27.91
CA ARG A 202 1.18 -20.80 -29.19
C ARG A 202 2.69 -20.95 -29.39
N GLU A 203 3.49 -20.06 -28.81
CA GLU A 203 4.95 -20.08 -28.92
C GLU A 203 5.61 -21.04 -27.93
N LEU A 204 4.99 -21.25 -26.77
CA LEU A 204 5.54 -22.04 -25.67
C LEU A 204 4.54 -23.12 -25.24
N ILE A 205 4.81 -24.37 -25.65
CA ILE A 205 3.96 -25.52 -25.34
C ILE A 205 4.00 -25.75 -23.81
N GLY A 206 2.84 -25.99 -23.18
CA GLY A 206 2.73 -26.13 -21.72
C GLY A 206 2.44 -24.83 -20.97
N PHE A 207 2.56 -23.67 -21.63
CA PHE A 207 2.32 -22.37 -20.99
C PHE A 207 0.86 -22.16 -20.57
N LYS A 208 -0.08 -22.59 -21.42
CA LYS A 208 -1.50 -22.45 -21.15
C LYS A 208 -1.90 -23.26 -19.90
N GLU A 209 -1.43 -24.51 -19.83
CA GLU A 209 -1.69 -25.44 -18.75
C GLU A 209 -1.12 -24.93 -17.42
N MET A 210 0.11 -24.40 -17.44
CA MET A 210 0.72 -23.78 -16.26
C MET A 210 -0.05 -22.55 -15.79
N LEU A 211 -0.44 -21.67 -16.71
CA LEU A 211 -1.23 -20.49 -16.36
C LEU A 211 -2.59 -20.89 -15.80
N GLU A 212 -3.30 -21.84 -16.41
CA GLU A 212 -4.58 -22.31 -15.90
C GLU A 212 -4.44 -22.92 -14.48
N GLU A 213 -3.37 -23.67 -14.22
CA GLU A 213 -3.07 -24.16 -12.87
C GLU A 213 -2.82 -23.02 -11.87
N ILE A 214 -2.02 -22.01 -12.22
CA ILE A 214 -1.74 -20.89 -11.32
C ILE A 214 -3.00 -20.04 -11.12
N GLU A 215 -3.69 -19.71 -12.20
CA GLU A 215 -4.83 -18.80 -12.21
C GLU A 215 -6.04 -19.37 -11.47
N ARG A 216 -6.26 -20.70 -11.44
CA ARG A 216 -7.38 -21.28 -10.68
C ARG A 216 -7.30 -21.01 -9.18
N HIS A 217 -6.11 -20.75 -8.66
CA HIS A 217 -5.86 -20.46 -7.25
C HIS A 217 -5.84 -18.97 -6.93
N ILE A 218 -6.09 -18.09 -7.91
CA ILE A 218 -6.23 -16.65 -7.69
C ILE A 218 -7.71 -16.35 -7.45
N TYR A 219 -8.13 -16.24 -6.20
CA TYR A 219 -9.56 -16.06 -5.85
C TYR A 219 -10.06 -14.64 -6.12
N GLY A 220 -9.29 -13.65 -5.71
CA GLY A 220 -9.56 -12.23 -5.95
C GLY A 220 -8.27 -11.47 -6.25
N THR A 221 -7.40 -11.38 -5.25
CA THR A 221 -6.05 -10.84 -5.38
C THR A 221 -5.01 -11.88 -4.98
N ALA A 222 -3.83 -11.80 -5.60
CA ALA A 222 -2.68 -12.62 -5.27
C ALA A 222 -1.39 -11.86 -5.55
N ILE A 223 -0.29 -12.34 -4.97
CA ILE A 223 1.07 -11.93 -5.31
C ILE A 223 1.78 -13.14 -5.91
N LEU A 224 2.28 -12.98 -7.13
CA LEU A 224 3.12 -13.94 -7.82
C LEU A 224 4.57 -13.48 -7.71
N THR A 225 5.38 -14.21 -6.97
CA THR A 225 6.82 -13.98 -6.86
C THR A 225 7.52 -14.95 -7.79
N ILE A 226 8.31 -14.43 -8.73
CA ILE A 226 9.03 -15.25 -9.69
C ILE A 226 10.51 -14.99 -9.51
N SER A 227 11.27 -16.07 -9.36
CA SER A 227 12.71 -16.05 -9.16
C SER A 227 13.41 -16.88 -10.22
N GLY A 228 14.58 -16.43 -10.66
CA GLY A 228 15.44 -17.13 -11.60
C GLY A 228 16.83 -16.53 -11.60
N THR A 229 17.80 -17.23 -12.21
CA THR A 229 19.19 -16.74 -12.28
C THR A 229 19.34 -15.46 -13.11
N LYS A 230 18.40 -15.23 -14.03
CA LYS A 230 18.31 -14.01 -14.83
C LYS A 230 16.89 -13.78 -15.35
N LEU A 231 16.24 -12.74 -14.88
CA LEU A 231 14.90 -12.37 -15.31
C LEU A 231 14.96 -11.29 -16.37
N SER A 232 14.07 -11.39 -17.36
CA SER A 232 13.86 -10.28 -18.29
C SER A 232 13.35 -9.05 -17.54
N ARG A 233 13.46 -7.87 -18.14
CA ARG A 233 12.86 -6.64 -17.59
C ARG A 233 11.51 -6.36 -18.24
N PRO A 234 10.48 -5.96 -17.48
CA PRO A 234 9.24 -5.44 -18.04
C PRO A 234 9.54 -4.28 -19.00
N ARG A 235 8.76 -4.12 -20.07
CA ARG A 235 9.04 -3.08 -21.07
C ARG A 235 8.99 -1.67 -20.49
N SER A 236 8.13 -1.44 -19.49
CA SER A 236 8.03 -0.15 -18.79
C SER A 236 9.31 0.23 -18.05
N TRP A 237 10.17 -0.74 -17.70
CA TRP A 237 11.47 -0.45 -17.09
C TRP A 237 12.52 -0.06 -18.15
N GLY A 238 12.20 -0.19 -19.44
CA GLY A 238 13.01 0.33 -20.54
C GLY A 238 14.47 -0.13 -20.49
N ARG A 239 15.39 0.84 -20.50
CA ARG A 239 16.85 0.65 -20.33
C ARG A 239 17.34 1.03 -18.93
N ILE A 240 16.45 1.10 -17.95
CA ILE A 240 16.82 1.47 -16.58
C ILE A 240 17.75 0.36 -16.04
N PRO A 241 18.98 0.69 -15.60
CA PRO A 241 19.89 -0.27 -14.99
C PRO A 241 19.25 -0.95 -13.77
N GLY A 242 19.56 -2.22 -13.54
CA GLY A 242 18.94 -3.01 -12.45
C GLY A 242 19.20 -2.40 -11.07
N GLU A 243 20.36 -1.78 -10.89
CA GLU A 243 20.79 -1.12 -9.66
C GLU A 243 19.89 0.08 -9.34
N ILE A 244 19.41 0.78 -10.39
CA ILE A 244 18.44 1.87 -10.23
C ILE A 244 17.08 1.30 -9.88
N VAL A 245 16.63 0.24 -10.56
CA VAL A 245 15.33 -0.42 -10.26
C VAL A 245 15.27 -0.88 -8.80
N GLU A 246 16.35 -1.49 -8.30
CA GLU A 246 16.49 -1.92 -6.90
C GLU A 246 16.51 -0.73 -5.93
N ALA A 247 17.33 0.28 -6.19
CA ALA A 247 17.45 1.44 -5.31
C ALA A 247 16.13 2.22 -5.15
N PHE A 248 15.29 2.22 -6.19
CA PHE A 248 13.96 2.84 -6.15
C PHE A 248 12.85 1.90 -5.69
N GLY A 249 13.18 0.67 -5.26
CA GLY A 249 12.21 -0.30 -4.74
C GLY A 249 11.15 -0.69 -5.77
N MET A 250 11.49 -0.70 -7.06
CA MET A 250 10.55 -0.90 -8.16
C MET A 250 10.13 -2.37 -8.34
N GLY A 251 10.57 -3.26 -7.45
CA GLY A 251 10.13 -4.66 -7.37
C GLY A 251 11.10 -5.69 -7.94
N LEU A 252 12.32 -5.29 -8.33
CA LEU A 252 13.45 -6.19 -8.56
C LEU A 252 14.22 -6.35 -7.24
N ASP A 253 14.45 -7.60 -6.86
CA ASP A 253 15.34 -7.98 -5.77
C ASP A 253 16.44 -8.89 -6.32
N ARG A 254 17.67 -8.71 -5.85
CA ARG A 254 18.83 -9.49 -6.27
C ARG A 254 19.55 -9.99 -5.03
N ASP A 255 19.62 -11.31 -4.91
CA ASP A 255 20.35 -11.98 -3.84
C ASP A 255 21.31 -13.00 -4.47
N GLU A 256 22.61 -12.74 -4.30
CA GLU A 256 23.71 -13.51 -4.90
C GLU A 256 23.50 -13.76 -6.42
N ASP A 257 23.13 -15.00 -6.78
CA ASP A 257 22.96 -15.47 -8.15
C ASP A 257 21.49 -15.50 -8.61
N MET A 258 20.56 -14.96 -7.81
CA MET A 258 19.12 -15.01 -8.07
C MET A 258 18.52 -13.62 -8.18
N GLU A 259 17.69 -13.45 -9.20
CA GLU A 259 16.82 -12.29 -9.35
C GLU A 259 15.38 -12.68 -9.01
N THR A 260 14.66 -11.78 -8.36
CA THR A 260 13.26 -11.97 -7.99
C THR A 260 12.43 -10.76 -8.42
N ILE A 261 11.29 -11.00 -9.07
CA ILE A 261 10.30 -9.96 -9.38
C ILE A 261 8.92 -10.38 -8.86
N LYS A 262 8.26 -9.45 -8.17
CA LYS A 262 6.90 -9.64 -7.63
C LYS A 262 5.86 -8.99 -8.54
N TRP A 263 4.81 -9.73 -8.84
CA TRP A 263 3.67 -9.30 -9.63
C TRP A 263 2.40 -9.41 -8.80
N ASN A 264 1.68 -8.29 -8.65
CA ASN A 264 0.30 -8.37 -8.19
C ASN A 264 -0.54 -9.05 -9.26
N ALA A 265 -1.46 -9.91 -8.88
CA ALA A 265 -2.42 -10.53 -9.78
C ALA A 265 -3.83 -10.29 -9.27
N ARG A 266 -4.76 -10.02 -10.18
CA ARG A 266 -6.16 -9.77 -9.84
C ARG A 266 -7.09 -10.51 -10.79
N ARG A 267 -8.08 -11.17 -10.22
CA ARG A 267 -9.21 -11.72 -10.95
C ARG A 267 -10.22 -10.61 -11.25
N LEU A 268 -10.52 -10.45 -12.53
CA LEU A 268 -11.57 -9.55 -13.01
C LEU A 268 -12.94 -10.23 -12.89
N LYS A 269 -14.02 -9.43 -12.98
CA LYS A 269 -15.40 -9.93 -12.90
C LYS A 269 -15.73 -10.98 -13.98
N ASP A 270 -15.14 -10.86 -15.17
CA ASP A 270 -15.31 -11.84 -16.25
C ASP A 270 -14.48 -13.12 -16.06
N GLY A 271 -13.79 -13.24 -14.91
CA GLY A 271 -12.93 -14.38 -14.56
C GLY A 271 -11.50 -14.29 -15.09
N PHE A 272 -11.19 -13.34 -15.97
CA PHE A 272 -9.84 -13.17 -16.51
C PHE A 272 -8.87 -12.67 -15.44
N ILE A 273 -7.61 -13.14 -15.48
CA ILE A 273 -6.57 -12.69 -14.56
C ILE A 273 -5.67 -11.66 -15.26
N VAL A 274 -5.45 -10.54 -14.59
CA VAL A 274 -4.46 -9.53 -14.99
C VAL A 274 -3.28 -9.52 -14.02
N TYR A 275 -2.08 -9.25 -14.55
CA TYR A 275 -0.82 -9.28 -13.81
C TYR A 275 -0.14 -7.91 -13.85
N GLY A 276 0.09 -7.33 -12.68
CA GLY A 276 0.63 -6.00 -12.43
C GLY A 276 -0.40 -5.07 -11.80
N ALA A 277 0.02 -4.26 -10.83
CA ALA A 277 -0.83 -3.20 -10.26
C ALA A 277 -1.10 -2.08 -11.28
N ASN A 278 -0.10 -1.77 -12.12
CA ASN A 278 -0.26 -0.83 -13.22
C ASN A 278 -0.85 -1.55 -14.45
N PRO A 279 -2.01 -1.13 -14.99
CA PRO A 279 -2.63 -1.75 -16.15
C PRO A 279 -1.79 -1.82 -17.42
N HIS A 280 -0.84 -0.90 -17.59
CA HIS A 280 0.09 -0.94 -18.72
C HIS A 280 0.99 -2.19 -18.71
N LEU A 281 1.17 -2.83 -17.56
CA LEU A 281 1.95 -4.07 -17.42
C LEU A 281 1.16 -5.33 -17.77
N TRP A 282 -0.18 -5.28 -17.81
CA TRP A 282 -1.01 -6.47 -17.99
C TRP A 282 -0.68 -7.25 -19.28
N PRO A 283 -0.48 -6.61 -20.45
CA PRO A 283 -0.08 -7.33 -21.65
C PRO A 283 1.39 -7.78 -21.61
N ASP A 284 2.25 -7.00 -20.97
CA ASP A 284 3.69 -7.23 -20.94
C ASP A 284 4.08 -8.48 -20.13
N PHE A 285 3.30 -8.82 -19.09
CA PHE A 285 3.56 -9.96 -18.22
C PHE A 285 3.83 -11.25 -18.99
N TYR A 286 2.99 -11.61 -19.95
CA TYR A 286 3.11 -12.91 -20.64
C TYR A 286 4.39 -13.02 -21.46
N THR A 287 4.76 -11.94 -22.16
CA THR A 287 6.03 -11.89 -22.90
C THR A 287 7.20 -11.91 -21.93
N TRP A 288 7.14 -11.09 -20.89
CA TRP A 288 8.17 -11.04 -19.85
C TRP A 288 8.41 -12.40 -19.20
N PHE A 289 7.35 -13.15 -18.88
CA PHE A 289 7.46 -14.48 -18.29
C PHE A 289 8.18 -15.43 -19.23
N LYS A 290 7.75 -15.50 -20.50
CA LYS A 290 8.36 -16.36 -21.51
C LYS A 290 9.85 -16.07 -21.68
N GLU A 291 10.21 -14.79 -21.85
CA GLU A 291 11.61 -14.38 -22.04
C GLU A 291 12.45 -14.65 -20.77
N SER A 292 11.89 -14.46 -19.58
CA SER A 292 12.55 -14.80 -18.31
C SER A 292 12.81 -16.30 -18.19
N LEU A 293 11.84 -17.13 -18.56
CA LEU A 293 12.00 -18.58 -18.55
C LEU A 293 13.06 -19.05 -19.56
N LEU A 294 13.10 -18.43 -20.75
CA LEU A 294 14.11 -18.74 -21.76
C LEU A 294 15.54 -18.37 -21.31
N GLN A 295 15.68 -17.26 -20.58
CA GLN A 295 16.97 -16.80 -20.07
C GLN A 295 17.45 -17.61 -18.87
N SER A 296 16.60 -17.81 -17.86
CA SER A 296 16.95 -18.55 -16.64
C SER A 296 16.93 -20.08 -16.82
N ARG A 297 16.24 -20.59 -17.85
CA ARG A 297 15.90 -22.01 -18.08
C ARG A 297 15.01 -22.66 -17.01
N VAL A 298 15.15 -22.25 -15.76
CA VAL A 298 14.35 -22.66 -14.61
C VAL A 298 13.88 -21.41 -13.88
N LEU A 299 12.59 -21.38 -13.53
CA LEU A 299 11.98 -20.36 -12.69
C LEU A 299 11.34 -21.03 -11.48
N THR A 300 11.53 -20.42 -10.32
CA THR A 300 10.72 -20.70 -9.12
C THR A 300 9.58 -19.71 -9.09
N ILE A 301 8.36 -20.20 -8.88
CA ILE A 301 7.14 -19.39 -8.86
C ILE A 301 6.46 -19.63 -7.53
N LEU A 302 6.31 -18.58 -6.72
CA LEU A 302 5.55 -18.61 -5.47
C LEU A 302 4.27 -17.78 -5.67
N LEU A 303 3.13 -18.45 -5.56
CA LEU A 303 1.82 -17.83 -5.56
C LEU A 303 1.34 -17.68 -4.12
N ARG A 304 1.07 -16.43 -3.71
CA ARG A 304 0.42 -16.08 -2.45
C ARG A 304 -0.97 -15.53 -2.76
N SER A 305 -2.00 -16.31 -2.50
CA SER A 305 -3.39 -15.93 -2.76
C SER A 305 -4.10 -15.52 -1.48
N PHE A 306 -4.81 -14.39 -1.51
CA PHE A 306 -5.58 -13.90 -0.37
C PHE A 306 -7.00 -14.46 -0.44
N ARG A 307 -7.45 -15.06 0.65
CA ARG A 307 -8.82 -15.52 0.79
C ARG A 307 -9.69 -14.43 1.42
N SER A 308 -11.01 -14.59 1.28
CA SER A 308 -11.99 -13.69 1.92
C SER A 308 -12.12 -13.95 3.42
N GLU A 309 -11.76 -15.15 3.88
CA GLU A 309 -11.79 -15.52 5.29
C GLU A 309 -10.71 -14.79 6.10
N ILE A 310 -11.09 -14.39 7.31
CA ILE A 310 -10.20 -13.77 8.29
C ILE A 310 -9.85 -14.81 9.35
N ASP A 311 -8.57 -14.89 9.71
CA ASP A 311 -8.10 -15.69 10.82
C ASP A 311 -8.56 -15.06 12.15
N GLU A 312 -9.33 -15.80 12.94
CA GLU A 312 -9.97 -15.27 14.16
C GLU A 312 -8.96 -14.86 15.24
N ILE A 313 -7.75 -15.45 15.24
CA ILE A 313 -6.72 -15.20 16.24
C ILE A 313 -5.98 -13.90 15.91
N THR A 314 -5.54 -13.76 14.66
CA THR A 314 -4.70 -12.63 14.24
C THR A 314 -5.49 -11.47 13.66
N GLY A 315 -6.75 -11.67 13.28
CA GLY A 315 -7.55 -10.68 12.56
C GLY A 315 -7.05 -10.42 11.13
N LEU A 316 -6.12 -11.22 10.62
CA LEU A 316 -5.53 -11.07 9.29
C LEU A 316 -6.25 -11.95 8.26
N PRO A 317 -6.32 -11.54 6.98
CA PRO A 317 -6.81 -12.40 5.91
C PRO A 317 -5.98 -13.68 5.79
N ILE A 318 -6.67 -14.82 5.65
CA ILE A 318 -6.02 -16.11 5.44
C ILE A 318 -5.36 -16.13 4.05
N LYS A 319 -4.13 -16.63 3.98
CA LYS A 319 -3.32 -16.70 2.76
C LYS A 319 -3.05 -18.15 2.40
N GLU A 320 -3.25 -18.52 1.14
CA GLU A 320 -2.73 -19.78 0.60
C GLU A 320 -1.40 -19.52 -0.11
N ILE A 321 -0.38 -20.31 0.20
CA ILE A 321 0.92 -20.30 -0.47
C ILE A 321 1.08 -21.59 -1.27
N ARG A 322 1.38 -21.44 -2.56
CA ARG A 322 1.72 -22.52 -3.49
C ARG A 322 3.04 -22.20 -4.16
N GLY A 323 3.89 -23.20 -4.36
CA GLY A 323 5.12 -23.05 -5.12
C GLY A 323 5.17 -23.98 -6.30
N TYR A 324 5.80 -23.52 -7.37
CA TYR A 324 6.00 -24.25 -8.60
C TYR A 324 7.43 -24.06 -9.08
N ILE A 325 8.01 -25.11 -9.64
CA ILE A 325 9.24 -25.04 -10.42
C ILE A 325 8.84 -25.18 -11.87
N ALA A 326 9.06 -24.14 -12.68
CA ALA A 326 8.86 -24.15 -14.12
C ALA A 326 10.22 -24.28 -14.82
N ARG A 327 10.33 -25.17 -15.78
CA ARG A 327 11.56 -25.41 -16.54
C ARG A 327 11.26 -25.53 -18.02
N ILE A 328 12.21 -25.13 -18.85
CA ILE A 328 12.12 -25.33 -20.29
C ILE A 328 12.96 -26.53 -20.73
N GLU A 329 12.32 -27.48 -21.40
CA GLU A 329 12.95 -28.64 -22.04
C GLU A 329 12.67 -28.57 -23.55
N GLY A 330 13.67 -28.12 -24.31
CA GLY A 330 13.48 -27.77 -25.73
C GLY A 330 12.54 -26.55 -25.87
N HIS A 331 11.37 -26.76 -26.50
CA HIS A 331 10.29 -25.76 -26.60
C HIS A 331 9.09 -26.05 -25.68
N HIS A 332 9.25 -26.97 -24.73
CA HIS A 332 8.19 -27.36 -23.80
C HIS A 332 8.48 -26.78 -22.42
N LEU A 333 7.53 -25.98 -21.92
CA LEU A 333 7.45 -25.65 -20.52
C LEU A 333 6.91 -26.88 -19.78
N LYS A 334 7.67 -27.35 -18.80
CA LYS A 334 7.19 -28.28 -17.78
C LYS A 334 7.17 -27.57 -16.44
N PHE A 335 6.18 -27.88 -15.63
CA PHE A 335 6.11 -27.36 -14.27
C PHE A 335 5.79 -28.46 -13.27
N THR A 336 6.20 -28.27 -12.04
CA THR A 336 5.92 -29.18 -10.93
C THR A 336 5.59 -28.34 -9.71
N GLN A 337 4.44 -28.63 -9.09
CA GLN A 337 4.06 -27.98 -7.83
C GLN A 337 4.87 -28.61 -6.69
N LEU A 338 5.39 -27.77 -5.80
CA LEU A 338 6.03 -28.17 -4.55
C LEU A 338 4.98 -28.71 -3.57
N SER A 339 5.36 -29.70 -2.77
CA SER A 339 4.57 -30.17 -1.64
C SER A 339 4.37 -29.08 -0.60
N ALA A 340 3.31 -29.20 0.20
CA ALA A 340 3.07 -28.28 1.32
C ALA A 340 4.22 -28.34 2.33
N ARG A 341 4.83 -29.51 2.50
CA ARG A 341 6.00 -29.68 3.37
C ARG A 341 7.25 -28.96 2.86
N GLU A 342 7.59 -29.09 1.58
CA GLU A 342 8.72 -28.35 0.99
C GLU A 342 8.52 -26.84 1.12
N LEU A 343 7.29 -26.36 0.94
CA LEU A 343 6.95 -24.95 1.14
C LEU A 343 7.09 -24.50 2.59
N LEU A 344 6.57 -25.29 3.54
CA LEU A 344 6.72 -25.01 4.96
C LEU A 344 8.20 -24.91 5.33
N GLU A 345 9.00 -25.90 4.95
CA GLU A 345 10.44 -25.93 5.24
C GLU A 345 11.17 -24.72 4.63
N ALA A 346 10.80 -24.30 3.41
CA ALA A 346 11.38 -23.11 2.78
C ALA A 346 11.00 -21.79 3.47
N TYR A 347 9.80 -21.70 4.06
CA TYR A 347 9.33 -20.48 4.74
C TYR A 347 9.67 -20.41 6.23
N THR A 348 9.97 -21.55 6.85
CA THR A 348 10.20 -21.66 8.30
C THR A 348 11.62 -22.06 8.64
N LYS A 349 12.56 -21.84 7.72
CA LYS A 349 13.97 -22.12 7.96
C LYS A 349 14.79 -20.92 7.52
N ASP A 350 15.63 -20.44 8.42
CA ASP A 350 16.60 -19.40 8.12
C ASP A 350 17.56 -19.93 7.03
N PRO A 351 17.65 -19.27 5.87
CA PRO A 351 18.48 -19.76 4.77
C PRO A 351 19.98 -19.68 5.09
N LYS A 352 20.40 -18.79 6.00
CA LYS A 352 21.81 -18.61 6.41
C LYS A 352 22.19 -19.55 7.56
N THR A 353 21.33 -19.68 8.57
CA THR A 353 21.66 -20.44 9.79
C THR A 353 21.08 -21.84 9.81
N GLY A 354 20.11 -22.13 8.95
CA GLY A 354 19.37 -23.40 8.93
C GLY A 354 18.46 -23.61 10.13
N LYS A 355 18.33 -22.62 11.03
CA LYS A 355 17.49 -22.71 12.22
C LYS A 355 16.01 -22.53 11.86
N PRO A 356 15.09 -23.19 12.60
CA PRO A 356 13.67 -22.96 12.40
C PRO A 356 13.30 -21.51 12.72
N LEU A 357 12.43 -20.94 11.89
CA LEU A 357 11.76 -19.67 12.08
C LEU A 357 10.30 -19.94 12.44
N GLU A 358 9.70 -19.02 13.21
CA GLU A 358 8.27 -19.11 13.47
C GLU A 358 7.49 -18.95 12.16
N PRO A 359 6.48 -19.80 11.92
CA PRO A 359 5.65 -19.71 10.73
C PRO A 359 4.81 -18.42 10.74
N GLU A 360 4.76 -17.74 9.60
CA GLU A 360 3.87 -16.59 9.39
C GLU A 360 2.42 -17.01 9.76
N PRO A 361 1.73 -16.26 10.64
CA PRO A 361 0.38 -16.62 11.03
C PRO A 361 -0.61 -16.42 9.87
N ALA A 362 -1.78 -17.06 9.97
CA ALA A 362 -2.83 -17.03 8.96
C ALA A 362 -2.40 -17.53 7.57
N VAL A 363 -1.38 -18.40 7.51
CA VAL A 363 -0.89 -19.02 6.27
C VAL A 363 -1.28 -20.49 6.17
N ILE A 364 -1.68 -20.91 4.99
CA ILE A 364 -1.89 -22.30 4.59
C ILE A 364 -0.89 -22.63 3.48
N PHE A 365 0.00 -23.59 3.71
CA PHE A 365 0.89 -24.13 2.69
C PHE A 365 0.16 -25.21 1.91
N CYS A 366 0.10 -25.09 0.58
CA CYS A 366 -0.71 -25.94 -0.28
C CYS A 366 0.15 -26.70 -1.30
N GLY A 367 0.08 -28.03 -1.25
CA GLY A 367 0.78 -28.93 -2.15
C GLY A 367 -0.12 -29.56 -3.21
N PRO A 368 0.39 -30.55 -3.97
CA PRO A 368 -0.39 -31.35 -4.90
C PRO A 368 -1.48 -32.18 -4.20
N ASN A 369 -2.50 -32.62 -4.94
CA ASN A 369 -3.55 -33.53 -4.45
C ASN A 369 -4.27 -33.04 -3.17
N ASP A 370 -4.55 -31.74 -3.09
CA ASP A 370 -5.20 -31.08 -1.94
C ASP A 370 -4.44 -31.19 -0.61
N GLU A 371 -3.13 -31.44 -0.65
CA GLU A 371 -2.25 -31.35 0.52
C GLU A 371 -2.30 -29.93 1.11
N LYS A 372 -2.59 -29.81 2.42
CA LYS A 372 -2.62 -28.54 3.15
C LYS A 372 -1.96 -28.67 4.50
N ILE A 373 -1.05 -27.74 4.82
CA ILE A 373 -0.47 -27.57 6.15
C ILE A 373 -0.81 -26.17 6.65
N TYR A 374 -1.48 -26.10 7.80
CA TYR A 374 -1.90 -24.85 8.42
C TYR A 374 -0.83 -24.37 9.39
N SER A 375 -0.33 -23.14 9.19
CA SER A 375 0.62 -22.50 10.13
C SER A 375 0.05 -22.45 11.55
N THR A 376 -1.25 -22.13 11.68
CA THR A 376 -1.96 -22.01 12.96
C THR A 376 -2.12 -23.34 13.70
N ALA A 377 -2.07 -24.49 13.02
CA ALA A 377 -2.07 -25.80 13.66
C ALA A 377 -0.75 -26.13 14.38
N LEU A 378 0.31 -25.32 14.16
CA LEU A 378 1.58 -25.41 14.89
C LEU A 378 1.58 -24.58 16.19
N TYR A 379 0.53 -23.78 16.44
CA TYR A 379 0.38 -22.95 17.64
C TYR A 379 -0.43 -23.64 18.75
N LYS A 380 -0.72 -24.95 18.64
CA LYS A 380 -1.44 -25.73 19.67
C LYS A 380 -0.53 -26.71 20.38
#